data_AF-A0A9J6F4T7-F1
#
_entry.id   AF-A0A9J6F4T7-F1
#
_cell.length_a   1.000
_cell.length_b   1.000
_cell.length_c   1.000
_cell.angle_alpha   90.00
_cell.angle_beta   90.00
_cell.angle_gamma   90.00
#
_symmetry.space_group_name_H-M   'P 1'
#
loop_
_entity.id
_entity.type
_entity.pdbx_description
1 polymer ?
#
loop_
_entity_poly.entity_id
_entity_poly.type
_entity_poly.pdbx_seq_one_letter_code
_entity_poly.pdbx_strand_id
1 'polypeptide(L)'
;MSRGIKECRIIHRRLHKTSICCFQYEIRICGRVVAATSRSSSSLPIKTRLARKKPAPEAPVSSLTAVAYSTAEEYDLKSILNALKEQGLYKEKVISEDLDDVLYASAKYQVSEESRELFIFREGSVVFWNFPEIERKAVLKFLKPHEEHSYSPSLVNQEVEALEFTYHENKTKFHDGSIYLSRDGEGDLEKYTFSSGLALSVKLAIWEASLDSYVMSIEDIIEVMNEKLTHCCELMELLSHHLEDKHHVRLEVMIIVLIMVEVLFECVHYASKFM
;
A
#
# COMPACT_ATOMS: atom_id res chain seq x y z
N MET A 1 22.93 38.33 1.71
CA MET A 1 21.72 37.69 2.26
C MET A 1 21.14 36.53 1.44
N SER A 2 21.50 36.30 0.17
CA SER A 2 20.88 35.23 -0.67
C SER A 2 21.63 33.89 -0.76
N ARG A 3 22.71 33.67 0.00
CA ARG A 3 23.46 32.39 -0.03
C ARG A 3 23.00 31.40 1.06
N GLY A 4 22.67 31.87 2.27
CA GLY A 4 22.17 31.01 3.36
C GLY A 4 20.79 30.41 3.13
N ILE A 5 19.91 31.08 2.37
CA ILE A 5 18.55 30.59 2.06
C ILE A 5 18.58 29.39 1.08
N LYS A 6 19.58 29.34 0.19
CA LYS A 6 19.76 28.23 -0.76
C LYS A 6 20.38 26.99 -0.10
N GLU A 7 21.26 27.18 0.89
CA GLU A 7 21.76 26.08 1.72
C GLU A 7 20.64 25.50 2.59
N CYS A 8 19.73 26.33 3.11
CA CYS A 8 18.55 25.89 3.86
C CYS A 8 17.62 24.98 3.01
N ARG A 9 17.44 25.26 1.71
CA ARG A 9 16.66 24.39 0.78
C ARG A 9 17.27 23.00 0.57
N ILE A 10 18.60 22.90 0.52
CA ILE A 10 19.33 21.64 0.33
C ILE A 10 19.34 20.84 1.64
N ILE A 11 19.46 21.54 2.78
CA ILE A 11 19.40 20.95 4.12
C ILE A 11 17.97 20.51 4.46
N HIS A 12 16.92 21.26 4.08
CA HIS A 12 15.51 20.87 4.27
C HIS A 12 15.13 19.65 3.43
N ARG A 13 15.54 19.57 2.15
CA ARG A 13 15.32 18.35 1.32
C ARG A 13 16.16 17.16 1.77
N ARG A 14 17.36 17.39 2.31
CA ARG A 14 18.22 16.33 2.87
C ARG A 14 17.72 15.84 4.23
N LEU A 15 17.31 16.74 5.14
CA LEU A 15 16.70 16.43 6.43
C LEU A 15 15.33 15.77 6.26
N HIS A 16 14.51 16.21 5.30
CA HIS A 16 13.30 15.50 4.89
C HIS A 16 13.66 14.07 4.50
N LYS A 17 14.67 13.82 3.66
CA LYS A 17 15.05 12.44 3.30
C LYS A 17 15.75 11.64 4.41
N THR A 18 16.56 12.24 5.28
CA THR A 18 17.31 11.52 6.33
C THR A 18 16.54 11.36 7.63
N SER A 19 15.76 12.35 8.05
CA SER A 19 14.84 12.21 9.19
C SER A 19 13.64 11.34 8.83
N ILE A 20 13.08 11.41 7.62
CA ILE A 20 12.02 10.49 7.21
C ILE A 20 12.54 9.06 7.09
N CYS A 21 13.77 8.84 6.62
CA CYS A 21 14.35 7.50 6.57
C CYS A 21 14.62 6.95 7.99
N CYS A 22 15.17 7.74 8.92
CA CYS A 22 15.32 7.31 10.32
C CYS A 22 13.99 7.11 11.06
N PHE A 23 13.01 7.99 10.86
CA PHE A 23 11.69 7.91 11.50
C PHE A 23 10.84 6.77 10.92
N GLN A 24 10.87 6.56 9.60
CA GLN A 24 10.28 5.38 8.96
C GLN A 24 10.99 4.09 9.39
N TYR A 25 12.29 4.11 9.67
CA TYR A 25 13.03 2.95 10.16
C TYR A 25 12.75 2.66 11.64
N GLU A 26 12.64 3.66 12.52
CA GLU A 26 12.29 3.47 13.94
C GLU A 26 10.82 3.09 14.16
N ILE A 27 9.87 3.66 13.39
CA ILE A 27 8.48 3.19 13.37
C ILE A 27 8.39 1.75 12.81
N ARG A 28 9.19 1.40 11.79
CA ARG A 28 9.29 0.01 11.29
C ARG A 28 9.91 -0.95 12.29
N ILE A 29 10.94 -0.54 13.04
CA ILE A 29 11.67 -1.43 13.96
C ILE A 29 10.83 -1.73 15.19
N CYS A 30 10.14 -0.75 15.77
CA CYS A 30 9.31 -0.99 16.97
C CYS A 30 8.17 -1.99 16.68
N GLY A 31 7.63 -1.99 15.45
CA GLY A 31 6.63 -2.98 15.01
C GLY A 31 7.15 -4.40 14.74
N ARG A 32 8.47 -4.65 14.77
CA ARG A 32 9.07 -5.95 14.38
C ARG A 32 9.60 -6.78 15.55
N VAL A 33 9.75 -6.22 16.74
CA VAL A 33 10.52 -6.86 17.85
C VAL A 33 9.79 -8.04 18.52
N VAL A 34 8.49 -8.25 18.31
CA VAL A 34 7.75 -9.34 19.01
C VAL A 34 7.85 -10.71 18.31
N ALA A 35 8.46 -10.81 17.13
CA ALA A 35 8.45 -12.05 16.34
C ALA A 35 9.85 -12.65 16.10
N ALA A 36 10.58 -13.04 17.15
CA ALA A 36 11.77 -13.87 16.98
C ALA A 36 11.89 -14.93 18.08
N THR A 37 11.28 -16.10 17.86
CA THR A 37 11.77 -17.36 18.45
C THR A 37 11.49 -18.55 17.53
N SER A 38 12.56 -19.33 17.29
CA SER A 38 12.71 -20.69 16.70
C SER A 38 12.39 -20.99 15.22
N ARG A 39 13.47 -21.28 14.46
CA ARG A 39 13.80 -22.31 13.41
C ARG A 39 12.64 -23.07 12.72
N SER A 40 12.63 -23.43 11.44
CA SER A 40 13.65 -24.04 10.56
C SER A 40 13.27 -23.95 9.05
N SER A 41 14.18 -24.42 8.19
CA SER A 41 14.24 -24.31 6.72
C SER A 41 13.23 -25.12 5.90
N SER A 42 12.94 -24.57 4.69
CA SER A 42 12.43 -25.17 3.43
C SER A 42 10.96 -24.87 3.06
N SER A 43 10.77 -24.51 1.78
CA SER A 43 9.63 -23.82 1.14
C SER A 43 9.44 -22.36 1.60
N LEU A 44 9.24 -21.42 0.66
CA LEU A 44 8.84 -20.04 0.98
C LEU A 44 7.36 -20.07 1.35
N PRO A 45 6.96 -19.92 2.63
CA PRO A 45 5.58 -19.61 2.92
C PRO A 45 5.46 -18.09 2.78
N ILE A 46 4.71 -17.62 1.79
CA ILE A 46 4.09 -16.30 1.92
C ILE A 46 3.19 -16.43 3.15
N LYS A 47 3.66 -15.86 4.28
CA LYS A 47 2.84 -15.66 5.46
C LYS A 47 1.66 -14.82 5.01
N THR A 48 0.51 -15.45 4.79
CA THR A 48 -0.79 -14.79 4.85
C THR A 48 -0.78 -13.91 6.09
N ARG A 49 -0.83 -12.58 5.86
CA ARG A 49 -0.97 -11.61 6.94
C ARG A 49 -2.23 -11.99 7.71
N LEU A 50 -2.09 -12.42 8.95
CA LEU A 50 -3.20 -12.41 9.89
C LEU A 50 -3.72 -10.97 9.91
N ALA A 51 -5.03 -10.80 9.72
CA ALA A 51 -5.69 -9.51 9.83
C ALA A 51 -5.09 -8.75 11.02
N ARG A 52 -4.54 -7.56 10.74
CA ARG A 52 -3.88 -6.71 11.74
C ARG A 52 -4.98 -6.22 12.69
N LYS A 53 -5.36 -7.07 13.64
CA LYS A 53 -6.24 -6.70 14.75
C LYS A 53 -5.40 -5.82 15.65
N LYS A 54 -5.40 -4.50 15.38
CA LYS A 54 -4.91 -3.53 16.35
C LYS A 54 -5.62 -3.82 17.67
N PRO A 55 -4.90 -4.03 18.78
CA PRO A 55 -5.52 -4.04 20.09
C PRO A 55 -6.29 -2.73 20.23
N ALA A 56 -7.57 -2.82 20.60
CA ALA A 56 -8.26 -1.65 21.11
C ALA A 56 -7.47 -1.17 22.33
N PRO A 57 -6.97 0.07 22.36
CA PRO A 57 -6.20 0.54 23.50
C PRO A 57 -7.13 0.56 24.73
N GLU A 58 -6.81 -0.27 25.72
CA GLU A 58 -7.32 -0.10 27.08
C GLU A 58 -6.74 1.21 27.61
N ALA A 59 -7.61 2.17 27.88
CA ALA A 59 -7.24 3.55 28.16
C ALA A 59 -6.47 3.72 29.46
N PRO A 60 -5.31 4.42 29.45
CA PRO A 60 -4.91 5.29 30.52
C PRO A 60 -5.52 6.68 30.31
N VAL A 61 -5.85 7.30 31.44
CA VAL A 61 -6.55 8.57 31.60
C VAL A 61 -5.64 9.73 31.13
N SER A 62 -6.17 10.58 30.24
CA SER A 62 -5.62 11.87 29.77
C SER A 62 -4.24 11.88 29.08
N SER A 63 -4.03 11.10 28.02
CA SER A 63 -2.96 11.35 27.04
C SER A 63 -3.51 12.15 25.83
N LEU A 64 -2.78 13.18 25.40
CA LEU A 64 -3.13 13.92 24.18
C LEU A 64 -2.75 13.06 22.98
N THR A 65 -3.55 13.10 21.91
CA THR A 65 -3.33 12.22 20.74
C THR A 65 -3.27 13.00 19.44
N ALA A 66 -2.33 12.63 18.58
CA ALA A 66 -2.27 13.01 17.18
C ALA A 66 -2.72 11.81 16.32
N VAL A 67 -3.75 11.98 15.49
CA VAL A 67 -4.32 10.90 14.67
C VAL A 67 -4.37 11.32 13.22
N ALA A 68 -3.84 10.49 12.34
CA ALA A 68 -3.82 10.70 10.90
C ALA A 68 -4.69 9.71 10.15
N TYR A 69 -5.31 10.22 9.08
CA TYR A 69 -6.11 9.47 8.12
C TYR A 69 -5.64 9.82 6.72
N SER A 70 -5.75 8.87 5.80
CA SER A 70 -5.66 9.15 4.37
C SER A 70 -6.98 8.71 3.75
N THR A 71 -7.73 9.65 3.16
CA THR A 71 -9.10 9.36 2.68
C THR A 71 -9.22 9.34 1.17
N ALA A 72 -8.26 9.91 0.46
CA ALA A 72 -8.25 10.03 -0.99
C ALA A 72 -6.83 10.07 -1.56
N GLU A 73 -6.70 10.02 -2.89
CA GLU A 73 -5.40 10.22 -3.54
C GLU A 73 -4.94 11.66 -3.42
N GLU A 74 -5.84 12.61 -3.69
CA GLU A 74 -5.59 14.05 -3.59
C GLU A 74 -6.80 14.78 -2.99
N TYR A 75 -6.53 15.95 -2.41
CA TYR A 75 -7.55 16.90 -1.96
C TYR A 75 -7.47 18.20 -2.75
N ASP A 76 -8.63 18.76 -3.10
CA ASP A 76 -8.70 20.14 -3.57
C ASP A 76 -8.67 21.12 -2.38
N LEU A 77 -7.45 21.54 -2.01
CA LEU A 77 -7.22 22.48 -0.91
C LEU A 77 -7.95 23.81 -1.09
N LYS A 78 -8.13 24.29 -2.32
CA LYS A 78 -8.80 25.59 -2.58
C LYS A 78 -10.28 25.50 -2.26
N SER A 79 -10.92 24.41 -2.70
CA SER A 79 -12.33 24.14 -2.43
C SER A 79 -12.58 23.93 -0.93
N ILE A 80 -11.70 23.17 -0.27
CA ILE A 80 -11.74 22.97 1.19
C ILE A 80 -11.57 24.29 1.93
N LEU A 81 -10.62 25.15 1.51
CA LEU A 81 -10.39 26.45 2.15
C LEU A 81 -11.62 27.35 2.08
N ASN A 82 -12.28 27.40 0.92
CA ASN A 82 -13.51 28.17 0.75
C ASN A 82 -14.64 27.61 1.62
N ALA A 83 -14.83 26.28 1.62
CA ALA A 83 -15.84 25.62 2.45
C ALA A 83 -15.57 25.82 3.96
N LEU A 84 -14.30 25.86 4.37
CA LEU A 84 -13.90 26.14 5.75
C LEU A 84 -14.26 27.57 6.18
N LYS A 85 -14.05 28.54 5.28
CA LYS A 85 -14.42 29.95 5.47
C LYS A 85 -15.93 30.12 5.57
N GLU A 86 -16.70 29.39 4.77
CA GLU A 86 -18.17 29.39 4.83
C GLU A 86 -18.72 28.83 6.14
N GLN A 87 -18.13 27.72 6.65
CA GLN A 87 -18.56 27.15 7.93
C GLN A 87 -18.21 28.06 9.12
N GLY A 88 -17.10 28.79 9.06
CA GLY A 88 -16.67 29.70 10.12
C GLY A 88 -16.29 29.04 11.46
N LEU A 89 -16.15 27.70 11.48
CA LEU A 89 -15.82 26.90 12.67
C LEU A 89 -14.31 26.86 12.97
N TYR A 90 -13.49 26.97 11.92
CA TYR A 90 -12.03 26.87 12.00
C TYR A 90 -11.36 28.15 11.50
N LYS A 91 -10.26 28.53 12.15
CA LYS A 91 -9.41 29.65 11.76
C LYS A 91 -8.17 29.11 11.05
N GLU A 92 -8.03 29.46 9.77
CA GLU A 92 -6.82 29.25 8.98
C GLU A 92 -5.63 29.92 9.65
N LYS A 93 -4.52 29.19 9.78
CA LYS A 93 -3.23 29.66 10.26
C LYS A 93 -2.19 29.38 9.18
N VAL A 94 -1.40 30.38 8.83
CA VAL A 94 -0.30 30.23 7.87
C VAL A 94 0.98 29.93 8.63
N ILE A 95 1.61 28.79 8.35
CA ILE A 95 2.89 28.38 8.97
C ILE A 95 4.06 29.02 8.23
N SER A 96 4.00 29.00 6.89
CA SER A 96 4.94 29.64 5.99
C SER A 96 4.25 29.95 4.67
N GLU A 97 4.54 31.11 4.07
CA GLU A 97 4.00 31.52 2.76
C GLU A 97 4.50 30.63 1.60
N ASP A 98 5.54 29.82 1.84
CA ASP A 98 6.14 28.92 0.85
C ASP A 98 5.49 27.52 0.79
N LEU A 99 4.49 27.22 1.65
CA LEU A 99 3.88 25.89 1.77
C LEU A 99 2.46 25.88 1.19
N ASP A 100 2.34 25.75 -0.12
CA ASP A 100 1.04 25.72 -0.82
C ASP A 100 0.33 24.35 -0.75
N ASP A 101 1.06 23.28 -0.41
CA ASP A 101 0.55 21.91 -0.40
C ASP A 101 -0.10 21.50 0.93
N VAL A 102 -0.15 22.41 1.92
CA VAL A 102 -0.69 22.10 3.26
C VAL A 102 -1.58 23.22 3.78
N LEU A 103 -2.80 22.85 4.17
CA LEU A 103 -3.73 23.72 4.86
C LEU A 103 -3.68 23.45 6.37
N TYR A 104 -3.31 24.46 7.15
CA TYR A 104 -3.30 24.41 8.61
C TYR A 104 -4.44 25.23 9.19
N ALA A 105 -5.23 24.62 10.07
CA ALA A 105 -6.35 25.29 10.72
C ALA A 105 -6.47 24.90 12.20
N SER A 106 -7.00 25.83 13.00
CA SER A 106 -7.27 25.63 14.42
C SER A 106 -8.74 25.90 14.73
N ALA A 107 -9.33 25.16 15.67
CA ALA A 107 -10.72 25.37 16.06
C ALA A 107 -10.91 26.74 16.73
N LYS A 108 -11.94 27.50 16.33
CA LYS A 108 -12.22 28.83 16.88
C LYS A 108 -12.72 28.78 18.33
N TYR A 109 -13.44 27.72 18.69
CA TYR A 109 -13.97 27.49 20.02
C TYR A 109 -13.07 26.50 20.77
N GLN A 110 -12.52 26.92 21.91
CA GLN A 110 -11.74 26.05 22.79
C GLN A 110 -12.69 25.40 23.80
N VAL A 111 -12.84 24.08 23.71
CA VAL A 111 -13.60 23.27 24.67
C VAL A 111 -12.65 22.65 25.73
N SER A 112 -11.34 22.68 25.48
CA SER A 112 -10.28 22.12 26.32
C SER A 112 -9.18 23.16 26.57
N GLU A 113 -8.29 22.87 27.51
CA GLU A 113 -7.12 23.68 27.89
C GLU A 113 -6.09 23.80 26.74
N GLU A 114 -6.07 22.81 25.84
CA GLU A 114 -5.20 22.75 24.67
C GLU A 114 -5.96 23.01 23.37
N SER A 115 -5.33 23.70 22.42
CA SER A 115 -5.92 24.02 21.11
C SER A 115 -6.11 22.76 20.24
N ARG A 116 -7.24 22.72 19.52
CA ARG A 116 -7.51 21.69 18.52
C ARG A 116 -7.03 22.15 17.17
N GLU A 117 -6.09 21.40 16.60
CA GLU A 117 -5.33 21.77 15.42
C GLU A 117 -5.39 20.66 14.38
N LEU A 118 -5.56 21.03 13.11
CA LEU A 118 -5.66 20.09 12.01
C LEU A 118 -4.77 20.52 10.86
N PHE A 119 -4.15 19.53 10.23
CA PHE A 119 -3.31 19.69 9.05
C PHE A 119 -3.91 18.86 7.92
N ILE A 120 -4.25 19.51 6.81
CA ILE A 120 -4.77 18.86 5.61
C ILE A 120 -3.68 18.97 4.54
N PHE A 121 -3.21 17.81 4.08
CA PHE A 121 -2.17 17.68 3.08
C PHE A 121 -2.81 17.44 1.72
N ARG A 122 -2.30 18.11 0.68
CA ARG A 122 -2.79 17.96 -0.70
C ARG A 122 -2.79 16.50 -1.17
N GLU A 123 -1.88 15.69 -0.66
CA GLU A 123 -1.75 14.24 -0.92
C GLU A 123 -2.91 13.40 -0.34
N GLY A 124 -4.07 13.99 -0.07
CA GLY A 124 -5.27 13.28 0.36
C GLY A 124 -5.19 12.73 1.79
N SER A 125 -4.37 13.35 2.63
CA SER A 125 -4.14 12.93 4.02
C SER A 125 -4.43 14.06 5.00
N VAL A 126 -4.99 13.73 6.16
CA VAL A 126 -5.37 14.69 7.19
C VAL A 126 -4.87 14.23 8.55
N VAL A 127 -4.29 15.14 9.31
CA VAL A 127 -3.74 14.89 10.65
C VAL A 127 -4.47 15.77 11.66
N PHE A 128 -4.98 15.15 12.70
CA PHE A 128 -5.73 15.78 13.77
C PHE A 128 -4.94 15.76 15.07
N TRP A 129 -4.71 16.92 15.66
CA TRP A 129 -4.10 17.08 16.98
C TRP A 129 -5.17 17.40 18.01
N ASN A 130 -5.28 16.55 19.03
CA ASN A 130 -6.20 16.71 20.16
C ASN A 130 -7.69 16.78 19.77
N PHE A 131 -8.09 16.13 18.66
CA PHE A 131 -9.51 16.04 18.28
C PHE A 131 -10.18 14.80 18.89
N PRO A 132 -11.39 14.93 19.45
CA PRO A 132 -12.21 13.78 19.81
C PRO A 132 -12.70 13.03 18.56
N GLU A 133 -12.95 11.74 18.69
CA GLU A 133 -13.30 10.86 17.55
C GLU A 133 -14.55 11.35 16.78
N ILE A 134 -15.54 11.89 17.49
CA ILE A 134 -16.79 12.40 16.91
C ILE A 134 -16.50 13.57 15.96
N GLU A 135 -15.62 14.49 16.37
CA GLU A 135 -15.24 15.62 15.54
C GLU A 135 -14.38 15.19 14.35
N ARG A 136 -13.44 14.25 14.56
CA ARG A 136 -12.64 13.69 13.44
C ARG A 136 -13.56 13.10 12.38
N LYS A 137 -14.54 12.28 12.77
CA LYS A 137 -15.54 11.70 11.85
C LYS A 137 -16.39 12.77 11.16
N ALA A 138 -16.79 13.83 11.85
CA ALA A 138 -17.52 14.95 11.27
C ALA A 138 -16.69 15.67 10.19
N VAL A 139 -15.40 15.93 10.48
CA VAL A 139 -14.48 16.56 9.51
C VAL A 139 -14.24 15.64 8.31
N LEU A 140 -14.02 14.34 8.51
CA LEU A 140 -13.86 13.38 7.40
C LEU A 140 -15.10 13.35 6.49
N LYS A 141 -16.31 13.44 7.06
CA LYS A 141 -17.55 13.56 6.27
C LYS A 141 -17.62 14.88 5.50
N PHE A 142 -17.13 15.97 6.09
CA PHE A 142 -17.06 17.28 5.45
C PHE A 142 -16.03 17.33 4.31
N LEU A 143 -14.91 16.61 4.42
CA LEU A 143 -13.89 16.56 3.37
C LEU A 143 -14.33 15.73 2.15
N LYS A 144 -15.29 14.81 2.32
CA LYS A 144 -15.75 13.86 1.29
C LYS A 144 -16.08 14.48 -0.09
N PRO A 145 -16.76 15.64 -0.19
CA PRO A 145 -17.07 16.26 -1.49
C PRO A 145 -15.84 16.85 -2.20
N HIS A 146 -14.73 17.02 -1.49
CA HIS A 146 -13.50 17.66 -1.98
C HIS A 146 -12.36 16.64 -2.18
N GLU A 147 -12.71 15.35 -2.21
CA GLU A 147 -11.80 14.22 -2.42
C GLU A 147 -11.69 13.87 -3.90
N GLU A 148 -10.46 13.78 -4.41
CA GLU A 148 -10.17 13.21 -5.73
C GLU A 148 -9.67 11.78 -5.57
N HIS A 149 -10.30 10.83 -6.29
CA HIS A 149 -10.04 9.40 -6.17
C HIS A 149 -10.12 8.91 -4.71
N SER A 150 -11.33 9.02 -4.17
CA SER A 150 -11.65 8.66 -2.79
C SER A 150 -11.44 7.16 -2.52
N TYR A 151 -10.86 6.84 -1.36
CA TYR A 151 -10.68 5.47 -0.90
C TYR A 151 -11.94 4.91 -0.21
N SER A 152 -12.04 3.58 -0.16
CA SER A 152 -13.16 2.92 0.52
C SER A 152 -13.13 3.21 2.04
N PRO A 153 -14.28 3.51 2.68
CA PRO A 153 -14.31 3.81 4.11
C PRO A 153 -13.74 2.69 4.99
N SER A 154 -13.86 1.43 4.55
CA SER A 154 -13.29 0.28 5.25
C SER A 154 -11.76 0.34 5.29
N LEU A 155 -11.13 0.62 4.15
CA LEU A 155 -9.67 0.74 4.05
C LEU A 155 -9.15 1.92 4.90
N VAL A 156 -9.83 3.06 4.82
CA VAL A 156 -9.48 4.26 5.59
C VAL A 156 -9.55 4.02 7.10
N ASN A 157 -10.58 3.34 7.59
CA ASN A 157 -10.73 3.05 9.02
C ASN A 157 -9.77 1.96 9.52
N GLN A 158 -9.32 1.08 8.63
CA GLN A 158 -8.35 0.04 8.95
C GLN A 158 -6.93 0.62 9.04
N GLU A 159 -6.57 1.49 8.10
CA GLU A 159 -5.25 2.11 8.00
C GLU A 159 -5.26 3.53 8.61
N VAL A 160 -5.44 3.59 9.94
CA VAL A 160 -5.33 4.83 10.73
C VAL A 160 -4.03 4.79 11.51
N GLU A 161 -3.29 5.88 11.59
CA GLU A 161 -2.15 6.00 12.51
C GLU A 161 -2.44 6.99 13.63
N ALA A 162 -2.02 6.63 14.84
CA ALA A 162 -2.20 7.44 16.03
C ALA A 162 -0.91 7.44 16.83
N LEU A 163 -0.52 8.60 17.32
CA LEU A 163 0.61 8.82 18.21
C LEU A 163 0.13 9.57 19.45
N GLU A 164 0.65 9.16 20.60
CA GLU A 164 0.44 9.89 21.85
C GLU A 164 1.48 10.99 21.97
N PHE A 165 1.09 12.11 22.57
CA PHE A 165 2.00 13.20 22.82
C PHE A 165 1.81 13.82 24.19
N THR A 166 2.91 14.33 24.74
CA THR A 166 2.94 15.04 26.01
C THR A 166 3.79 16.30 25.88
N TYR A 167 3.45 17.32 26.67
CA TYR A 167 4.24 18.54 26.75
C TYR A 167 5.30 18.40 27.82
N HIS A 168 6.55 18.77 27.49
CA HIS A 168 7.65 18.82 28.43
C HIS A 168 8.43 20.14 28.27
N GLU A 169 9.19 20.50 29.31
CA GLU A 169 10.06 21.69 29.31
C GLU A 169 11.37 21.48 28.53
N ASN A 170 11.68 20.24 28.14
CA ASN A 170 12.85 19.90 27.33
C ASN A 170 12.52 20.01 25.83
N LYS A 171 13.57 20.21 25.01
CA LYS A 171 13.48 20.20 23.53
C LYS A 171 12.68 19.01 23.00
N THR A 172 12.07 19.16 21.82
CA THR A 172 11.29 18.09 21.19
C THR A 172 12.08 16.83 20.99
N LYS A 173 11.50 15.72 21.44
CA LYS A 173 12.06 14.38 21.26
C LYS A 173 10.94 13.43 20.87
N PHE A 174 11.27 12.48 20.02
CA PHE A 174 10.45 11.31 19.82
C PHE A 174 11.14 10.16 20.54
N HIS A 175 10.46 9.56 21.51
CA HIS A 175 11.03 8.43 22.25
C HIS A 175 9.91 7.46 22.63
N ASP A 176 10.16 6.17 22.40
CA ASP A 176 9.25 5.08 22.75
C ASP A 176 7.81 5.23 22.22
N GLY A 177 7.68 5.71 20.98
CA GLY A 177 6.37 5.88 20.33
C GLY A 177 5.55 7.08 20.84
N SER A 178 6.11 7.90 21.75
CA SER A 178 5.49 9.13 22.24
C SER A 178 6.22 10.37 21.75
N ILE A 179 5.46 11.39 21.35
CA ILE A 179 5.99 12.69 20.95
C ILE A 179 6.08 13.59 22.20
N TYR A 180 7.28 14.07 22.51
CA TYR A 180 7.50 15.06 23.54
C TYR A 180 7.60 16.43 22.87
N LEU A 181 6.62 17.31 23.11
CA LEU A 181 6.58 18.66 22.55
C LEU A 181 7.09 19.70 23.57
N SER A 182 7.89 20.65 23.09
CA SER A 182 8.30 21.80 23.90
C SER A 182 7.16 22.82 23.97
N ARG A 183 6.97 23.49 25.10
CA ARG A 183 5.97 24.58 25.23
C ARG A 183 6.48 25.93 24.66
N ASP A 184 7.76 26.03 24.33
CA ASP A 184 8.40 27.27 23.89
C ASP A 184 8.36 27.46 22.36
N GLY A 185 7.59 28.46 21.91
CA GLY A 185 7.82 29.28 20.69
C GLY A 185 7.70 28.66 19.29
N GLU A 186 8.14 27.42 19.06
CA GLU A 186 8.22 26.79 17.72
C GLU A 186 7.28 25.58 17.53
N GLY A 187 6.33 25.40 18.45
CA GLY A 187 5.44 24.24 18.46
C GLY A 187 4.65 24.00 17.17
N ASP A 188 4.31 25.05 16.40
CA ASP A 188 3.60 24.91 15.11
C ASP A 188 4.47 24.23 14.03
N LEU A 189 5.76 24.58 13.95
CA LEU A 189 6.69 23.99 12.96
C LEU A 189 7.07 22.55 13.34
N GLU A 190 7.23 22.29 14.64
CA GLU A 190 7.47 20.95 15.17
C GLU A 190 6.27 20.04 14.90
N LYS A 191 5.05 20.49 15.21
CA LYS A 191 3.79 19.78 14.88
C LYS A 191 3.65 19.54 13.38
N TYR A 192 4.01 20.50 12.54
CA TYR A 192 4.03 20.30 11.09
C TYR A 192 4.98 19.17 10.68
N THR A 193 6.20 19.15 11.24
CA THR A 193 7.22 18.14 10.95
C THR A 193 6.72 16.74 11.30
N PHE A 194 6.10 16.57 12.48
CA PHE A 194 5.49 15.30 12.87
C PHE A 194 4.28 14.95 12.00
N SER A 195 3.43 15.93 11.68
CA SER A 195 2.24 15.72 10.85
C SER A 195 2.58 15.28 9.44
N SER A 196 3.61 15.88 8.82
CA SER A 196 4.07 15.49 7.48
C SER A 196 4.59 14.04 7.48
N GLY A 197 5.36 13.65 8.49
CA GLY A 197 5.81 12.26 8.66
C GLY A 197 4.64 11.28 8.85
N LEU A 198 3.66 11.64 9.67
CA LEU A 198 2.50 10.80 9.96
C LEU A 198 1.57 10.67 8.74
N ALA A 199 1.35 11.75 8.00
CA ALA A 199 0.57 11.75 6.76
C ALA A 199 1.20 10.81 5.71
N LEU A 200 2.52 10.90 5.52
CA LEU A 200 3.25 10.02 4.61
C LEU A 200 3.20 8.55 5.06
N SER A 201 3.26 8.29 6.36
CA SER A 201 3.19 6.92 6.89
C SER A 201 1.81 6.28 6.65
N VAL A 202 0.72 6.99 6.96
CA VAL A 202 -0.64 6.51 6.66
C VAL A 202 -0.86 6.29 5.16
N LYS A 203 -0.38 7.22 4.33
CA LYS A 203 -0.50 7.10 2.87
C LYS A 203 0.19 5.84 2.36
N LEU A 204 1.39 5.55 2.87
CA LEU A 204 2.12 4.33 2.54
C LEU A 204 1.38 3.08 3.02
N ALA A 205 0.75 3.11 4.20
CA ALA A 205 -0.05 1.98 4.67
C ALA A 205 -1.21 1.64 3.71
N ILE A 206 -1.91 2.66 3.18
CA ILE A 206 -2.93 2.48 2.16
C ILE A 206 -2.36 1.91 0.86
N TRP A 207 -1.20 2.42 0.41
CA TRP A 207 -0.55 1.91 -0.79
C TRP A 207 -0.06 0.48 -0.63
N GLU A 208 0.48 0.11 0.53
CA GLU A 208 0.86 -1.27 0.83
C GLU A 208 -0.36 -2.19 0.79
N ALA A 209 -1.48 -1.80 1.39
CA ALA A 209 -2.72 -2.58 1.35
C ALA A 209 -3.30 -2.72 -0.07
N SER A 210 -3.24 -1.64 -0.86
CA SER A 210 -3.69 -1.65 -2.26
C SER A 210 -2.78 -2.52 -3.13
N LEU A 211 -1.47 -2.45 -2.91
CA LEU A 211 -0.48 -3.27 -3.59
C LEU A 211 -0.64 -4.75 -3.23
N ASP A 212 -0.89 -5.07 -1.96
CA ASP A 212 -1.16 -6.44 -1.51
C ASP A 212 -2.37 -7.02 -2.26
N SER A 213 -3.46 -6.25 -2.40
CA SER A 213 -4.63 -6.68 -3.17
C SER A 213 -4.33 -6.90 -4.64
N TYR A 214 -3.47 -6.08 -5.24
CA TYR A 214 -3.07 -6.24 -6.63
C TYR A 214 -2.20 -7.48 -6.83
N VAL A 215 -1.24 -7.73 -5.93
CA VAL A 215 -0.39 -8.93 -5.96
C VAL A 215 -1.24 -10.19 -5.89
N MET A 216 -2.23 -10.26 -4.99
CA MET A 216 -3.15 -11.40 -4.93
C MET A 216 -3.87 -11.65 -6.25
N SER A 217 -4.34 -10.60 -6.93
CA SER A 217 -5.01 -10.75 -8.23
C SER A 217 -4.09 -11.30 -9.33
N ILE A 218 -2.78 -11.01 -9.26
CA ILE A 218 -1.80 -11.55 -10.21
C ILE A 218 -1.57 -13.05 -9.95
N GLU A 219 -1.51 -13.45 -8.68
CA GLU A 219 -1.34 -14.86 -8.30
C GLU A 219 -2.47 -15.72 -8.88
N ASP A 220 -3.72 -15.26 -8.77
CA ASP A 220 -4.89 -15.93 -9.35
C ASP A 220 -4.77 -16.06 -10.90
N ILE A 221 -4.31 -15.00 -11.57
CA ILE A 221 -4.12 -15.01 -13.03
C ILE A 221 -3.04 -16.02 -13.43
N ILE A 222 -1.95 -16.11 -12.67
CA ILE A 222 -0.86 -17.06 -12.91
C ILE A 222 -1.35 -18.49 -12.73
N GLU A 223 -2.15 -18.76 -11.69
CA GLU A 223 -2.71 -20.09 -11.44
C GLU A 223 -3.60 -20.56 -12.60
N VAL A 224 -4.53 -19.71 -13.05
CA VAL A 224 -5.41 -20.00 -14.19
C VAL A 224 -4.62 -20.21 -15.49
N MET A 225 -3.55 -19.43 -15.70
CA MET A 225 -2.71 -19.59 -16.88
C MET A 225 -1.92 -20.90 -16.85
N ASN A 226 -1.45 -21.32 -15.66
CA ASN A 226 -0.72 -22.57 -15.49
C ASN A 226 -1.62 -23.80 -15.70
N GLU A 227 -2.88 -23.74 -15.24
CA GLU A 227 -3.87 -24.79 -15.51
C GLU A 227 -4.13 -24.94 -17.02
N LYS A 228 -4.36 -23.82 -17.72
CA LYS A 228 -4.55 -23.82 -19.18
C LYS A 228 -3.33 -24.33 -19.95
N LEU A 229 -2.13 -24.01 -19.49
CA LEU A 229 -0.90 -24.51 -20.10
C LEU A 229 -0.79 -26.03 -19.93
N THR A 230 -1.07 -26.53 -18.73
CA THR A 230 -1.10 -27.98 -18.44
C THR A 230 -2.05 -28.71 -19.38
N HIS A 231 -3.27 -28.21 -19.57
CA HIS A 231 -4.22 -28.80 -20.52
C HIS A 231 -3.74 -28.78 -21.97
N CYS A 232 -3.11 -27.69 -22.43
CA CYS A 232 -2.54 -27.63 -23.76
C CYS A 232 -1.40 -28.65 -23.94
N CYS A 233 -0.57 -28.86 -22.92
CA CYS A 233 0.48 -29.87 -22.93
C CYS A 233 -0.12 -31.29 -23.01
N GLU A 234 -1.12 -31.61 -22.19
CA GLU A 234 -1.83 -32.90 -22.25
C GLU A 234 -2.44 -33.15 -23.64
N LEU A 235 -3.09 -32.14 -24.23
CA LEU A 235 -3.63 -32.24 -25.59
C LEU A 235 -2.55 -32.45 -26.64
N MET A 236 -1.40 -31.77 -26.50
CA MET A 236 -0.26 -31.93 -27.39
C MET A 236 0.32 -33.35 -27.31
N GLU A 237 0.47 -33.90 -26.10
CA GLU A 237 0.92 -35.28 -25.88
C GLU A 237 -0.05 -36.30 -26.49
N LEU A 238 -1.36 -36.13 -26.27
CA LEU A 238 -2.39 -36.98 -26.88
C LEU A 238 -2.35 -36.92 -28.41
N LEU A 239 -2.16 -35.72 -28.98
CA LEU A 239 -2.08 -35.54 -30.43
C LEU A 239 -0.80 -36.16 -31.01
N SER A 240 0.32 -36.05 -30.29
CA SER A 240 1.59 -36.69 -30.64
C SER A 240 1.45 -38.22 -30.67
N HIS A 241 0.88 -38.81 -29.62
CA HIS A 241 0.64 -40.25 -29.55
C HIS A 241 -0.23 -40.75 -30.70
N HIS A 242 -1.32 -40.03 -31.00
CA HIS A 242 -2.22 -40.42 -32.09
C HIS A 242 -1.58 -40.28 -33.49
N LEU A 243 -0.62 -39.36 -33.67
CA LEU A 243 0.18 -39.28 -34.89
C LEU A 243 1.17 -40.45 -34.98
N GLU A 244 1.84 -40.82 -33.89
CA GLU A 244 2.73 -41.97 -33.83
C GLU A 244 2.00 -43.28 -34.17
N ASP A 245 0.82 -43.49 -33.61
CA ASP A 245 -0.04 -44.65 -33.92
C ASP A 245 -0.42 -44.68 -35.41
N LYS A 246 -0.84 -43.54 -35.96
CA LYS A 246 -1.15 -43.42 -37.39
C LYS A 246 0.06 -43.69 -38.27
N HIS A 247 1.24 -43.21 -37.89
CA HIS A 247 2.48 -43.45 -38.60
C HIS A 247 2.84 -44.93 -38.58
N HIS A 248 2.74 -45.60 -37.44
CA HIS A 248 2.98 -47.03 -37.31
C HIS A 248 2.01 -47.85 -38.17
N VAL A 249 0.70 -47.60 -38.08
CA VAL A 249 -0.33 -48.29 -38.87
C VAL A 249 -0.11 -48.06 -40.37
N ARG A 250 0.24 -46.83 -40.78
CA ARG A 250 0.49 -46.54 -42.19
C ARG A 250 1.74 -47.26 -42.72
N LEU A 251 2.78 -47.39 -41.89
CA LEU A 251 3.97 -48.19 -42.23
C LEU A 251 3.63 -49.67 -42.35
N GLU A 252 2.84 -50.21 -41.41
CA GLU A 252 2.39 -51.61 -41.45
C GLU A 252 1.60 -51.91 -42.73
N VAL A 253 0.62 -51.07 -43.07
CA VAL A 253 -0.18 -51.22 -44.29
C VAL A 253 0.71 -51.13 -45.55
N MET A 254 1.68 -50.21 -45.57
CA MET A 254 2.62 -50.08 -46.68
C MET A 254 3.46 -51.35 -46.88
N ILE A 255 3.95 -51.97 -45.80
CA ILE A 255 4.72 -53.22 -45.85
C ILE A 255 3.86 -54.36 -46.37
N ILE A 256 2.62 -54.51 -45.87
CA ILE A 256 1.69 -55.56 -46.32
C ILE A 256 1.43 -55.44 -47.82
N VAL A 257 1.17 -54.22 -48.31
CA VAL A 257 0.94 -53.97 -49.75
C VAL A 257 2.16 -54.34 -50.59
N LEU A 258 3.37 -54.00 -50.13
CA LEU A 258 4.61 -54.34 -50.85
C LEU A 258 4.84 -55.85 -50.95
N ILE A 259 4.62 -56.59 -49.85
CA ILE A 259 4.74 -58.06 -49.84
C ILE A 259 3.72 -58.69 -50.80
N MET A 260 2.47 -58.21 -50.81
CA MET A 260 1.43 -58.72 -51.69
C MET A 260 1.78 -58.57 -53.17
N VAL A 261 2.41 -57.46 -53.56
CA VAL A 261 2.86 -57.22 -54.94
C VAL A 261 3.99 -58.18 -55.31
N GLU A 262 4.97 -58.39 -54.43
CA GLU A 262 6.08 -59.32 -54.66
C GLU A 262 5.60 -60.76 -54.88
N VAL A 263 4.72 -61.23 -53.99
CA VAL A 263 4.13 -62.57 -54.09
C VAL A 263 3.34 -62.73 -55.38
N LEU A 264 2.60 -61.69 -55.81
CA LEU A 264 1.85 -61.72 -57.06
C LEU A 264 2.77 -61.91 -58.28
N PHE A 265 3.89 -61.19 -58.35
CA PHE A 265 4.87 -61.35 -59.44
C PHE A 265 5.45 -62.76 -59.49
N GLU A 266 5.83 -63.33 -58.34
CA GLU A 266 6.31 -64.70 -58.26
C GLU A 266 5.23 -65.73 -58.65
N CYS A 267 3.97 -65.53 -58.24
CA CYS A 267 2.87 -66.39 -58.65
C CYS A 267 2.63 -66.35 -60.17
N VAL A 268 2.68 -65.16 -60.79
CA VAL A 268 2.54 -65.00 -62.24
C VAL A 268 3.70 -65.69 -62.97
N HIS A 269 4.93 -65.49 -62.50
CA HIS A 269 6.11 -66.14 -63.05
C HIS A 269 6.05 -67.67 -62.93
N TYR A 270 5.61 -68.19 -61.78
CA TYR A 270 5.41 -69.61 -61.56
C TYR A 270 4.33 -70.20 -62.48
N ALA A 271 3.18 -69.52 -62.62
CA ALA A 271 2.11 -69.93 -63.52
C ALA A 271 2.57 -69.95 -64.98
N SER A 272 3.33 -68.94 -65.41
CA SER A 272 3.92 -68.89 -66.76
C SER A 272 4.96 -69.98 -67.02
N LYS A 273 5.54 -70.58 -65.98
CA LYS A 273 6.53 -71.66 -66.11
C LYS A 273 5.90 -73.05 -66.09
N PHE A 274 4.72 -73.20 -65.49
CA PHE A 274 4.00 -74.47 -65.40
C PHE A 274 2.98 -74.68 -66.52
N MET A 275 2.47 -73.59 -67.12
CA MET A 275 1.64 -73.61 -68.32
C MET A 275 2.49 -73.59 -69.58
#